data_AF-A0A072PEW3-F1
#
_entry.id   AF-A0A072PEW3-F1
#
_cell.length_a   1.000
_cell.length_b   1.000
_cell.length_c   1.000
_cell.angle_alpha   90.00
_cell.angle_beta   90.00
_cell.angle_gamma   90.00
#
_symmetry.space_group_name_H-M   'P 1'
#
loop_
_entity.id
_entity.type
_entity.pdbx_description
1 polymer ?
#
loop_
_entity_poly.entity_id
_entity_poly.type
_entity_poly.pdbx_seq_one_letter_code
_entity_poly.pdbx_strand_id
1 'polypeptide(L)'
;MARTKRYARKLTGSLKRRRDEEDLDERSLKKASLSQRLLEEQSDDEVPVGRPAFFADQFAKAIQNRGPSGRSPEDKDDAKHESTKKTGQTQRARTEYDEAIALMNPSLLADHFAKSIQKQFPDSSSLEREDLHLPTKAFRDTSGFDEAHIAPNLSSFLEAATENGKDALTHCEKGAGPHTLIITSSGIRTADLARELRVFNSTGCQVAKLIAKHMKLKANVEHMKNNRVGIAISTPMRLRDLVDAGALKLEHVKRIVVDGSYKDEKKRRIFEMNELFRPLVELLSRAELKQRYGTTNPVEIMVF
;
A
#
# COMPACT_ATOMS: atom_id res chain seq x y z
N MET A 1 25.25 82.70 -30.63
CA MET A 1 25.84 81.35 -30.56
C MET A 1 26.53 81.21 -29.19
N ALA A 2 26.81 80.05 -28.60
CA ALA A 2 26.14 78.73 -28.54
C ALA A 2 27.01 77.79 -27.65
N ARG A 3 26.41 76.89 -26.85
CA ARG A 3 27.10 75.97 -25.89
C ARG A 3 27.78 76.70 -24.70
N THR A 4 28.07 76.09 -23.54
CA THR A 4 28.10 74.65 -23.18
C THR A 4 27.69 74.41 -21.71
N LYS A 5 26.91 73.35 -21.42
CA LYS A 5 26.96 72.59 -20.15
C LYS A 5 26.71 71.11 -20.45
N ARG A 6 27.38 70.19 -19.73
CA ARG A 6 27.29 68.73 -19.91
C ARG A 6 26.76 68.03 -18.65
N TYR A 7 25.87 67.06 -18.89
CA TYR A 7 25.68 65.80 -18.15
C TYR A 7 25.92 65.73 -16.63
N ALA A 8 24.81 65.53 -15.89
CA ALA A 8 24.78 64.68 -14.71
C ALA A 8 23.38 64.03 -14.55
N ARG A 9 23.35 62.70 -14.28
CA ARG A 9 22.21 61.80 -13.91
C ARG A 9 21.90 60.66 -14.91
N LYS A 10 22.20 59.42 -14.49
CA LYS A 10 21.32 58.23 -14.54
C LYS A 10 22.07 57.03 -13.92
N LEU A 11 21.85 56.75 -12.63
CA LEU A 11 22.52 55.66 -11.90
C LEU A 11 21.58 54.92 -10.92
N THR A 12 20.27 54.98 -11.16
CA THR A 12 19.21 54.45 -10.26
C THR A 12 18.50 53.21 -10.79
N GLY A 13 18.76 52.79 -12.05
CA GLY A 13 18.02 51.70 -12.73
C GLY A 13 18.64 50.30 -12.65
N SER A 14 19.71 50.13 -11.86
CA SER A 14 20.42 48.84 -11.71
C SER A 14 20.21 48.22 -10.31
N LEU A 15 20.37 49.04 -9.26
CA LEU A 15 20.27 48.61 -7.85
C LEU A 15 18.90 48.09 -7.41
N LYS A 16 17.82 48.39 -8.15
CA LYS A 16 16.48 47.88 -7.81
C LYS A 16 16.28 46.43 -8.28
N ARG A 17 16.59 46.15 -9.56
CA ARG A 17 16.41 44.82 -10.17
C ARG A 17 17.14 43.70 -9.43
N ARG A 18 18.36 43.95 -8.91
CA ARG A 18 19.07 42.93 -8.10
C ARG A 18 18.34 42.54 -6.82
N ARG A 19 17.69 43.50 -6.13
CA ARG A 19 16.87 43.18 -4.95
C ARG A 19 15.61 42.42 -5.34
N ASP A 20 14.98 42.85 -6.44
CA ASP A 20 13.78 42.17 -6.97
C ASP A 20 14.10 40.71 -7.39
N GLU A 21 15.34 40.40 -7.81
CA GLU A 21 15.83 39.04 -8.09
C GLU A 21 16.21 38.27 -6.81
N GLU A 22 16.96 38.87 -5.88
CA GLU A 22 17.34 38.26 -4.58
C GLU A 22 16.10 37.91 -3.72
N ASP A 23 15.07 38.77 -3.69
CA ASP A 23 13.79 38.52 -3.00
C ASP A 23 12.98 37.37 -3.63
N LEU A 24 13.19 37.03 -4.91
CA LEU A 24 12.49 35.94 -5.58
C LEU A 24 13.12 34.58 -5.25
N ASP A 25 14.45 34.46 -5.29
CA ASP A 25 15.15 33.23 -4.92
C ASP A 25 14.97 32.92 -3.42
N GLU A 26 15.04 33.93 -2.54
CA GLU A 26 14.86 33.70 -1.10
C GLU A 26 13.43 33.24 -0.76
N ARG A 27 12.42 33.71 -1.49
CA ARG A 27 11.04 33.20 -1.42
C ARG A 27 10.88 31.80 -2.01
N SER A 28 11.65 31.46 -3.04
CA SER A 28 11.68 30.13 -3.64
C SER A 28 12.27 29.11 -2.65
N LEU A 29 13.39 29.45 -2.02
CA LEU A 29 14.04 28.66 -0.95
C LEU A 29 13.14 28.52 0.29
N LYS A 30 12.46 29.59 0.72
CA LYS A 30 11.49 29.54 1.82
C LYS A 30 10.25 28.71 1.48
N LYS A 31 9.81 28.67 0.21
CA LYS A 31 8.76 27.73 -0.24
C LYS A 31 9.25 26.29 -0.24
N ALA A 32 10.47 26.03 -0.70
CA ALA A 32 11.05 24.69 -0.68
C ALA A 32 11.14 24.13 0.75
N SER A 33 11.64 24.91 1.70
CA SER A 33 11.74 24.48 3.11
C SER A 33 10.38 24.35 3.79
N LEU A 34 9.37 25.19 3.45
CA LEU A 34 8.00 24.97 3.91
C LEU A 34 7.40 23.68 3.35
N SER A 35 7.60 23.39 2.06
CA SER A 35 7.12 22.16 1.43
C SER A 35 7.81 20.92 1.97
N GLN A 36 9.06 21.03 2.40
CA GLN A 36 9.82 19.95 3.02
C GLN A 36 9.32 19.68 4.45
N ARG A 37 9.11 20.71 5.27
CA ARG A 37 8.49 20.59 6.61
C ARG A 37 7.06 20.05 6.55
N LEU A 38 6.25 20.49 5.59
CA LEU A 38 4.88 20.00 5.41
C LEU A 38 4.80 18.54 4.90
N LEU A 39 5.94 17.94 4.50
CA LEU A 39 6.06 16.51 4.24
C LEU A 39 6.53 15.74 5.49
N GLU A 40 7.31 16.37 6.38
CA GLU A 40 7.71 15.80 7.68
C GLU A 40 6.54 15.81 8.68
N GLU A 41 5.77 16.90 8.76
CA GLU A 41 4.55 17.07 9.60
C GLU A 41 3.36 16.17 9.19
N GLN A 42 3.53 15.25 8.23
CA GLN A 42 2.53 14.24 7.84
C GLN A 42 3.01 12.79 8.06
N SER A 43 4.11 12.58 8.81
CA SER A 43 4.66 11.24 9.10
C SER A 43 4.78 10.86 10.59
N ASP A 44 4.25 11.68 11.50
CA ASP A 44 4.27 11.37 12.94
C ASP A 44 3.12 10.45 13.38
N ASP A 45 3.40 9.15 13.35
CA ASP A 45 2.67 8.11 14.12
C ASP A 45 3.68 7.05 14.63
N GLU A 46 4.86 7.53 15.06
CA GLU A 46 5.91 6.72 15.70
C GLU A 46 5.65 6.54 17.20
N VAL A 47 5.53 5.30 17.64
CA VAL A 47 5.59 4.92 19.06
C VAL A 47 7.00 4.37 19.35
N PRO A 48 7.84 5.04 20.14
CA PRO A 48 9.19 4.57 20.45
C PRO A 48 9.16 3.38 21.43
N VAL A 49 10.03 2.38 21.20
CA VAL A 49 9.97 1.08 21.89
C VAL A 49 11.10 0.87 22.90
N GLY A 50 10.75 0.90 24.19
CA GLY A 50 11.58 0.48 25.34
C GLY A 50 12.59 1.53 25.83
N ARG A 51 12.98 1.58 27.12
CA ARG A 51 12.67 0.80 28.34
C ARG A 51 12.89 1.74 29.57
N PRO A 52 12.69 1.33 30.85
CA PRO A 52 11.90 0.22 31.42
C PRO A 52 10.71 0.75 32.26
N ALA A 53 10.03 -0.11 33.01
CA ALA A 53 8.94 0.30 33.91
C ALA A 53 9.45 0.92 35.23
N PHE A 54 9.04 2.16 35.51
CA PHE A 54 8.84 2.74 36.85
C PHE A 54 7.93 3.98 36.74
N PHE A 55 7.43 4.47 37.88
CA PHE A 55 6.47 5.59 38.04
C PHE A 55 5.06 5.37 37.46
N ALA A 56 4.18 4.93 38.36
CA ALA A 56 2.74 5.13 38.25
C ALA A 56 2.32 6.49 38.84
N ASP A 57 1.05 6.83 38.64
CA ASP A 57 0.26 7.82 39.37
C ASP A 57 0.71 9.30 39.35
N GLN A 58 0.41 9.96 38.22
CA GLN A 58 -0.08 11.35 38.21
C GLN A 58 -0.68 11.71 36.84
N PHE A 59 -2.00 11.95 36.79
CA PHE A 59 -2.66 13.05 36.05
C PHE A 59 -4.19 13.11 36.24
N ALA A 60 -4.72 12.54 37.32
CA ALA A 60 -6.14 12.60 37.66
C ALA A 60 -6.49 13.81 38.55
N LYS A 61 -6.53 15.03 37.96
CA LYS A 61 -7.20 16.27 38.48
C LYS A 61 -6.90 17.47 37.57
N ALA A 62 -7.80 17.84 36.64
CA ALA A 62 -7.61 19.04 35.81
C ALA A 62 -8.89 19.73 35.28
N ILE A 63 -10.10 19.20 35.50
CA ILE A 63 -11.35 19.89 35.10
C ILE A 63 -12.34 19.88 36.27
N GLN A 64 -12.39 20.99 37.01
CA GLN A 64 -13.47 21.29 37.96
C GLN A 64 -13.66 22.81 38.07
N ASN A 65 -14.92 23.23 38.18
CA ASN A 65 -15.42 24.53 38.66
C ASN A 65 -14.96 25.81 37.93
N ARG A 66 -15.82 26.33 37.03
CA ARG A 66 -16.09 27.78 36.93
C ARG A 66 -17.58 28.08 36.70
N GLY A 67 -18.08 29.07 37.44
CA GLY A 67 -19.46 29.56 37.53
C GLY A 67 -19.74 29.99 38.99
N PRO A 68 -20.86 30.68 39.32
CA PRO A 68 -21.91 31.23 38.45
C PRO A 68 -22.14 32.75 38.67
N SER A 69 -23.13 33.37 38.01
CA SER A 69 -24.13 34.29 38.63
C SER A 69 -24.98 35.06 37.59
N GLY A 70 -26.24 35.35 37.94
CA GLY A 70 -27.25 36.06 37.14
C GLY A 70 -28.66 35.51 37.43
N ARG A 71 -29.70 36.37 37.56
CA ARG A 71 -31.06 35.96 38.01
C ARG A 71 -32.17 36.26 36.99
N SER A 72 -33.25 35.49 37.12
CA SER A 72 -34.54 35.43 36.40
C SER A 72 -35.59 36.42 37.00
N PRO A 73 -36.91 36.41 36.66
CA PRO A 73 -37.72 35.57 35.72
C PRO A 73 -38.52 36.42 34.70
N GLU A 74 -39.50 35.99 33.88
CA GLU A 74 -40.35 34.76 33.75
C GLU A 74 -40.22 34.19 32.28
N ASP A 75 -41.10 33.43 31.60
CA ASP A 75 -42.48 32.91 31.80
C ASP A 75 -42.73 31.63 30.93
N LYS A 76 -43.81 30.88 31.26
CA LYS A 76 -44.59 29.82 30.54
C LYS A 76 -43.98 28.77 29.57
N ASP A 77 -44.15 27.52 30.03
CA ASP A 77 -44.88 26.38 29.41
C ASP A 77 -44.28 25.52 28.26
N ASP A 78 -43.92 24.28 28.66
CA ASP A 78 -44.16 22.97 28.04
C ASP A 78 -43.95 22.72 26.52
N ALA A 79 -42.84 22.04 26.21
CA ALA A 79 -42.89 20.64 25.73
C ALA A 79 -41.49 19.99 25.66
N LYS A 80 -41.25 18.91 26.42
CA LYS A 80 -40.09 18.02 26.22
C LYS A 80 -40.53 16.71 25.55
N HIS A 81 -39.95 16.39 24.41
CA HIS A 81 -39.77 15.00 24.00
C HIS A 81 -38.36 14.79 23.46
N GLU A 82 -37.65 13.81 24.02
CA GLU A 82 -36.20 13.71 23.91
C GLU A 82 -35.77 12.91 22.67
N SER A 83 -35.21 13.61 21.67
CA SER A 83 -34.70 12.98 20.45
C SER A 83 -33.36 12.31 20.69
N THR A 84 -33.42 11.08 21.23
CA THR A 84 -32.26 10.20 21.44
C THR A 84 -31.55 9.91 20.11
N LYS A 85 -30.50 10.69 19.82
CA LYS A 85 -29.58 10.45 18.71
C LYS A 85 -28.89 9.11 18.90
N LYS A 86 -29.47 8.05 18.34
CA LYS A 86 -28.80 6.75 18.18
C LYS A 86 -27.56 6.96 17.33
N THR A 87 -26.40 7.03 17.98
CA THR A 87 -25.09 6.94 17.35
C THR A 87 -24.96 5.57 16.70
N GLY A 88 -25.32 5.50 15.43
CA GLY A 88 -25.18 4.30 14.60
C GLY A 88 -23.72 3.95 14.44
N GLN A 89 -23.16 3.21 15.40
CA GLN A 89 -21.93 2.46 15.21
C GLN A 89 -22.21 1.45 14.11
N THR A 90 -21.79 1.75 12.88
CA THR A 90 -21.81 0.81 11.77
C THR A 90 -21.03 -0.41 12.20
N GLN A 91 -21.73 -1.52 12.46
CA GLN A 91 -21.10 -2.79 12.78
C GLN A 91 -20.20 -3.16 11.59
N ARG A 92 -18.88 -3.06 11.77
CA ARG A 92 -17.94 -3.59 10.79
C ARG A 92 -18.28 -5.07 10.62
N ALA A 93 -18.58 -5.48 9.39
CA ALA A 93 -18.79 -6.88 9.09
C ALA A 93 -17.57 -7.67 9.60
N ARG A 94 -17.79 -8.83 10.23
CA ARG A 94 -16.69 -9.70 10.63
C ARG A 94 -15.95 -10.11 9.37
N THR A 95 -14.63 -9.87 9.34
CA THR A 95 -13.79 -10.36 8.25
C THR A 95 -13.89 -11.89 8.21
N GLU A 96 -14.32 -12.42 7.07
CA GLU A 96 -14.41 -13.86 6.86
C GLU A 96 -13.21 -14.35 6.06
N TYR A 97 -12.82 -15.59 6.33
CA TYR A 97 -11.71 -16.28 5.69
C TYR A 97 -12.19 -17.65 5.18
N ASP A 98 -11.43 -18.25 4.27
CA ASP A 98 -11.82 -19.47 3.56
C ASP A 98 -10.66 -20.46 3.48
N GLU A 99 -10.32 -21.05 4.63
CA GLU A 99 -9.15 -21.94 4.79
C GLU A 99 -9.15 -23.10 3.78
N ALA A 100 -10.32 -23.51 3.27
CA ALA A 100 -10.48 -24.51 2.22
C ALA A 100 -9.81 -24.15 0.88
N ILE A 101 -9.42 -22.89 0.62
CA ILE A 101 -8.65 -22.50 -0.58
C ILE A 101 -7.13 -22.42 -0.34
N ALA A 102 -6.70 -22.07 0.88
CA ALA A 102 -5.30 -22.12 1.26
C ALA A 102 -4.77 -23.56 1.43
N LEU A 103 -5.62 -24.46 1.92
CA LEU A 103 -5.31 -25.89 2.09
C LEU A 103 -5.36 -26.69 0.76
N MET A 104 -5.52 -26.03 -0.39
CA MET A 104 -5.46 -26.68 -1.70
C MET A 104 -4.01 -26.94 -2.11
N ASN A 105 -3.70 -28.20 -2.44
CA ASN A 105 -2.42 -28.56 -3.05
C ASN A 105 -2.26 -27.94 -4.47
N PRO A 106 -1.05 -27.90 -5.04
CA PRO A 106 -0.76 -27.28 -6.35
C PRO A 106 -1.67 -27.74 -7.51
N SER A 107 -2.12 -29.00 -7.51
CA SER A 107 -3.02 -29.52 -8.55
C SER A 107 -4.43 -28.95 -8.40
N LEU A 108 -4.96 -28.92 -7.18
CA LEU A 108 -6.26 -28.32 -6.87
C LEU A 108 -6.27 -26.80 -7.12
N LEU A 109 -5.15 -26.12 -6.85
CA LEU A 109 -4.96 -24.70 -7.18
C LEU A 109 -4.97 -24.45 -8.69
N ALA A 110 -4.22 -25.22 -9.48
CA ALA A 110 -4.23 -25.09 -10.94
C ALA A 110 -5.63 -25.33 -11.53
N ASP A 111 -6.33 -26.36 -11.05
CA ASP A 111 -7.73 -26.65 -11.38
C ASP A 111 -8.68 -25.50 -11.01
N HIS A 112 -8.52 -24.91 -9.82
CA HIS A 112 -9.34 -23.80 -9.34
C HIS A 112 -9.12 -22.54 -10.20
N PHE A 113 -7.87 -22.22 -10.55
CA PHE A 113 -7.56 -21.15 -11.49
C PHE A 113 -8.12 -21.43 -12.89
N ALA A 114 -7.99 -22.65 -13.43
CA ALA A 114 -8.54 -23.01 -14.74
C ALA A 114 -10.07 -22.89 -14.80
N LYS A 115 -10.79 -23.39 -13.78
CA LYS A 115 -12.25 -23.23 -13.63
C LYS A 115 -12.64 -21.75 -13.51
N SER A 116 -11.84 -20.96 -12.79
CA SER A 116 -12.05 -19.51 -12.68
C SER A 116 -11.81 -18.79 -14.01
N ILE A 117 -10.79 -19.17 -14.79
CA ILE A 117 -10.55 -18.63 -16.14
C ILE A 117 -11.74 -18.91 -17.06
N GLN A 118 -12.22 -20.16 -17.12
CA GLN A 118 -13.38 -20.52 -17.94
C GLN A 118 -14.63 -19.69 -17.58
N LYS A 119 -14.90 -19.50 -16.29
CA LYS A 119 -16.02 -18.69 -15.79
C LYS A 119 -15.86 -17.19 -16.07
N GLN A 120 -14.65 -16.65 -15.90
CA GLN A 120 -14.39 -15.20 -15.94
C GLN A 120 -14.07 -14.69 -17.35
N PHE A 121 -13.70 -15.58 -18.28
CA PHE A 121 -13.46 -15.30 -19.70
C PHE A 121 -14.40 -16.17 -20.57
N PRO A 122 -15.72 -15.92 -20.58
CA PRO A 122 -16.69 -16.76 -21.32
C PRO A 122 -16.58 -16.59 -22.83
N ASP A 123 -16.26 -15.40 -23.32
CA ASP A 123 -16.22 -15.06 -24.75
C ASP A 123 -14.89 -15.41 -25.43
N SER A 124 -13.85 -15.72 -24.66
CA SER A 124 -12.53 -16.08 -25.18
C SER A 124 -12.52 -17.45 -25.86
N SER A 125 -11.67 -17.59 -26.87
CA SER A 125 -11.37 -18.84 -27.55
C SER A 125 -10.68 -19.87 -26.64
N SER A 126 -10.56 -21.12 -27.11
CA SER A 126 -9.75 -22.14 -26.44
C SER A 126 -8.26 -21.74 -26.36
N LEU A 127 -7.73 -21.11 -27.42
CA LEU A 127 -6.33 -20.69 -27.50
C LEU A 127 -6.01 -19.57 -26.49
N GLU A 128 -6.83 -18.53 -26.41
CA GLU A 128 -6.64 -17.43 -25.45
C GLU A 128 -6.74 -17.93 -23.99
N ARG A 129 -7.55 -18.96 -23.71
CA ARG A 129 -7.59 -19.59 -22.37
C ARG A 129 -6.36 -20.43 -22.05
N GLU A 130 -5.69 -21.00 -23.07
CA GLU A 130 -4.41 -21.71 -22.92
C GLU A 130 -3.24 -20.73 -22.71
N ASP A 131 -3.28 -19.56 -23.38
CA ASP A 131 -2.37 -18.46 -23.08
C ASP A 131 -2.51 -17.98 -21.64
N LEU A 132 -3.72 -18.00 -21.08
CA LEU A 132 -3.98 -17.72 -19.67
C LEU A 132 -3.74 -18.92 -18.72
N HIS A 133 -3.53 -20.15 -19.21
CA HIS A 133 -3.36 -21.33 -18.35
C HIS A 133 -2.09 -21.25 -17.48
N LEU A 134 -2.25 -21.62 -16.20
CA LEU A 134 -1.19 -21.71 -15.20
C LEU A 134 -0.97 -23.20 -14.84
N PRO A 135 0.19 -23.79 -15.17
CA PRO A 135 0.44 -25.21 -14.93
C PRO A 135 0.62 -25.49 -13.43
N THR A 136 0.41 -26.74 -13.00
CA THR A 136 0.63 -27.20 -11.60
C THR A 136 1.99 -26.76 -11.04
N LYS A 137 3.05 -26.80 -11.87
CA LYS A 137 4.42 -26.39 -11.51
C LYS A 137 4.62 -24.87 -11.30
N ALA A 138 3.58 -24.07 -11.51
CA ALA A 138 3.58 -22.65 -11.13
C ALA A 138 3.26 -22.45 -9.65
N PHE A 139 2.57 -23.41 -9.01
CA PHE A 139 2.12 -23.32 -7.63
C PHE A 139 3.07 -24.05 -6.69
N ARG A 140 3.49 -23.37 -5.62
CA ARG A 140 4.18 -23.99 -4.47
C ARG A 140 3.16 -24.66 -3.57
N ASP A 141 3.51 -25.80 -3.00
CA ASP A 141 2.67 -26.42 -1.98
C ASP A 141 2.85 -25.68 -0.64
N THR A 142 1.75 -25.14 -0.12
CA THR A 142 1.67 -24.47 1.18
C THR A 142 0.63 -25.13 2.10
N SER A 143 0.09 -26.31 1.75
CA SER A 143 -0.93 -26.97 2.57
C SER A 143 -0.41 -27.52 3.90
N GLY A 144 0.91 -27.49 4.11
CA GLY A 144 1.59 -27.80 5.38
C GLY A 144 1.88 -26.58 6.26
N PHE A 145 1.20 -25.44 6.05
CA PHE A 145 1.24 -24.30 6.97
C PHE A 145 0.09 -24.41 7.98
N ASP A 146 0.42 -24.67 9.25
CA ASP A 146 -0.54 -25.02 10.30
C ASP A 146 -1.37 -23.85 10.84
N GLU A 147 -0.98 -22.59 10.59
CA GLU A 147 -1.72 -21.43 11.11
C GLU A 147 -2.86 -20.99 10.17
N ALA A 148 -3.91 -20.39 10.75
CA ALA A 148 -4.99 -19.78 9.98
C ALA A 148 -4.46 -18.69 9.02
N HIS A 149 -5.00 -18.62 7.81
CA HIS A 149 -4.54 -17.70 6.76
C HIS A 149 -5.16 -16.30 6.92
N ILE A 150 -4.82 -15.67 8.05
CA ILE A 150 -5.33 -14.38 8.52
C ILE A 150 -4.20 -13.36 8.61
N ALA A 151 -4.53 -12.06 8.56
CA ALA A 151 -3.52 -11.00 8.42
C ALA A 151 -2.28 -11.11 9.34
N PRO A 152 -2.41 -11.30 10.68
CA PRO A 152 -1.26 -11.38 11.58
C PRO A 152 -0.26 -12.50 11.25
N ASN A 153 -0.73 -13.55 10.58
CA ASN A 153 0.04 -14.78 10.32
C ASN A 153 0.77 -14.72 8.95
N LEU A 154 0.60 -13.63 8.18
CA LEU A 154 1.25 -13.46 6.87
C LEU A 154 2.78 -13.42 6.97
N SER A 155 3.33 -12.93 8.07
CA SER A 155 4.76 -12.96 8.36
C SER A 155 5.26 -14.40 8.55
N SER A 156 4.63 -15.17 9.46
CA SER A 156 4.90 -16.59 9.66
C SER A 156 4.82 -17.39 8.34
N PHE A 157 3.75 -17.16 7.57
CA PHE A 157 3.51 -17.81 6.28
C PHE A 157 4.65 -17.55 5.29
N LEU A 158 5.07 -16.28 5.15
CA LEU A 158 6.17 -15.93 4.26
C LEU A 158 7.52 -16.49 4.73
N GLU A 159 7.80 -16.48 6.04
CA GLU A 159 9.03 -17.04 6.59
C GLU A 159 9.07 -18.57 6.41
N ALA A 160 7.97 -19.29 6.67
CA ALA A 160 7.86 -20.73 6.46
C ALA A 160 7.92 -21.14 4.98
N ALA A 161 7.31 -20.35 4.09
CA ALA A 161 7.29 -20.63 2.66
C ALA A 161 8.57 -20.17 1.91
N THR A 162 9.51 -19.49 2.57
CA THR A 162 10.73 -18.95 1.94
C THR A 162 11.98 -19.69 2.41
N GLU A 163 12.79 -20.17 1.47
CA GLU A 163 14.13 -20.69 1.77
C GLU A 163 15.02 -19.58 2.35
N ASN A 164 15.67 -19.85 3.50
CA ASN A 164 16.35 -18.85 4.36
C ASN A 164 15.40 -17.80 4.99
N GLY A 165 14.08 -18.05 4.97
CA GLY A 165 13.05 -17.33 5.71
C GLY A 165 13.19 -15.81 5.70
N LYS A 166 13.28 -15.23 6.90
CA LYS A 166 13.36 -13.78 7.12
C LYS A 166 14.56 -13.10 6.45
N ASP A 167 15.71 -13.75 6.36
CA ASP A 167 16.91 -13.16 5.76
C ASP A 167 16.72 -12.98 4.25
N ALA A 168 16.08 -13.95 3.59
CA ALA A 168 15.69 -13.87 2.18
C ALA A 168 14.45 -13.00 1.89
N LEU A 169 13.81 -12.44 2.93
CA LEU A 169 12.71 -11.48 2.85
C LEU A 169 13.12 -10.04 3.23
N THR A 170 14.25 -9.90 3.91
CA THR A 170 14.86 -8.61 4.33
C THR A 170 16.05 -8.19 3.46
N HIS A 171 16.45 -9.00 2.47
CA HIS A 171 17.59 -8.73 1.59
C HIS A 171 17.17 -8.30 0.17
N CYS A 172 17.69 -7.15 -0.28
CA CYS A 172 17.45 -6.59 -1.61
C CYS A 172 18.77 -6.36 -2.37
N GLU A 173 18.92 -7.00 -3.53
CA GLU A 173 19.96 -6.70 -4.51
C GLU A 173 19.85 -5.24 -5.00
N LYS A 174 20.98 -4.54 -5.17
CA LYS A 174 21.00 -3.12 -5.52
C LYS A 174 20.61 -2.90 -6.99
N GLY A 175 19.40 -2.40 -7.23
CA GLY A 175 18.86 -2.13 -8.57
C GLY A 175 18.00 -3.26 -9.15
N ALA A 176 17.81 -4.33 -8.38
CA ALA A 176 16.85 -5.38 -8.68
C ALA A 176 15.40 -4.89 -8.51
N GLY A 177 14.46 -5.64 -9.09
CA GLY A 177 13.04 -5.56 -8.75
C GLY A 177 12.71 -6.30 -7.45
N PRO A 178 11.44 -6.23 -6.99
CA PRO A 178 10.99 -6.98 -5.81
C PRO A 178 11.10 -8.48 -6.00
N HIS A 179 11.55 -9.19 -4.96
CA HIS A 179 11.61 -10.65 -4.92
C HIS A 179 10.25 -11.30 -4.58
N THR A 180 9.37 -10.57 -3.87
CA THR A 180 8.03 -11.05 -3.51
C THR A 180 6.97 -10.05 -3.97
N LEU A 181 5.97 -10.52 -4.70
CA LEU A 181 4.73 -9.79 -4.96
C LEU A 181 3.62 -10.31 -4.06
N ILE A 182 2.77 -9.42 -3.54
CA ILE A 182 1.59 -9.79 -2.75
C ILE A 182 0.38 -9.07 -3.34
N ILE A 183 -0.62 -9.85 -3.75
CA ILE A 183 -1.75 -9.39 -4.56
C ILE A 183 -3.03 -9.52 -3.76
N THR A 184 -3.71 -8.38 -3.55
CA THR A 184 -4.84 -8.24 -2.62
C THR A 184 -6.11 -7.74 -3.28
N SER A 185 -7.26 -8.03 -2.67
CA SER A 185 -8.58 -7.70 -3.23
C SER A 185 -8.91 -6.20 -3.22
N SER A 186 -8.37 -5.43 -2.29
CA SER A 186 -8.68 -4.00 -2.15
C SER A 186 -7.53 -3.21 -1.53
N GLY A 187 -7.49 -1.90 -1.80
CA GLY A 187 -6.47 -1.00 -1.21
C GLY A 187 -6.56 -0.86 0.31
N ILE A 188 -7.66 -1.29 0.95
CA ILE A 188 -7.77 -1.39 2.41
C ILE A 188 -7.05 -2.65 2.88
N ARG A 189 -7.40 -3.81 2.30
CA ARG A 189 -6.73 -5.10 2.58
C ARG A 189 -5.23 -5.07 2.29
N THR A 190 -4.81 -4.37 1.23
CA THR A 190 -3.40 -4.04 0.95
C THR A 190 -2.74 -3.32 2.13
N ALA A 191 -3.42 -2.33 2.72
CA ALA A 191 -2.90 -1.54 3.83
C ALA A 191 -2.89 -2.32 5.15
N ASP A 192 -3.80 -3.28 5.31
CA ASP A 192 -3.85 -4.15 6.48
C ASP A 192 -2.69 -5.15 6.48
N LEU A 193 -2.53 -5.93 5.41
CA LEU A 193 -1.39 -6.83 5.26
C LEU A 193 -0.03 -6.09 5.28
N ALA A 194 0.03 -4.87 4.76
CA ALA A 194 1.24 -4.03 4.82
C ALA A 194 1.65 -3.56 6.24
N ARG A 195 0.82 -3.74 7.28
CA ARG A 195 1.25 -3.51 8.68
C ARG A 195 2.03 -4.71 9.21
N GLU A 196 1.51 -5.91 9.00
CA GLU A 196 2.09 -7.16 9.51
C GLU A 196 3.45 -7.44 8.84
N LEU A 197 3.56 -7.10 7.55
CA LEU A 197 4.81 -7.18 6.78
C LEU A 197 5.92 -6.21 7.24
N ARG A 198 5.65 -5.27 8.15
CA ARG A 198 6.67 -4.29 8.60
C ARG A 198 7.93 -4.96 9.18
N VAL A 199 7.79 -6.18 9.68
CA VAL A 199 8.87 -7.05 10.19
C VAL A 199 9.96 -7.37 9.16
N PHE A 200 9.70 -7.17 7.86
CA PHE A 200 10.64 -7.37 6.75
C PHE A 200 11.32 -6.09 6.24
N ASN A 201 11.02 -4.91 6.80
CA ASN A 201 11.76 -3.70 6.45
C ASN A 201 13.18 -3.77 7.05
N SER A 202 14.18 -3.46 6.23
CA SER A 202 15.60 -3.43 6.60
C SER A 202 16.31 -2.22 5.99
N THR A 203 17.55 -1.96 6.43
CA THR A 203 18.41 -0.90 5.90
C THR A 203 18.82 -1.20 4.45
N GLY A 204 17.96 -0.82 3.51
CA GLY A 204 18.13 -1.06 2.08
C GLY A 204 17.21 -2.12 1.48
N CYS A 205 16.17 -2.58 2.19
CA CYS A 205 15.10 -3.39 1.62
C CYS A 205 13.76 -3.02 2.25
N GLN A 206 12.80 -2.55 1.46
CA GLN A 206 11.51 -2.04 1.93
C GLN A 206 10.32 -2.88 1.45
N VAL A 207 9.24 -2.84 2.23
CA VAL A 207 7.91 -3.31 1.86
C VAL A 207 7.09 -2.13 1.30
N ALA A 208 6.87 -2.10 -0.01
CA ALA A 208 6.15 -1.01 -0.66
C ALA A 208 4.64 -1.28 -0.79
N LYS A 209 3.84 -0.40 -0.20
CA LYS A 209 2.36 -0.41 -0.23
C LYS A 209 1.84 0.45 -1.39
N LEU A 210 1.63 -0.15 -2.55
CA LEU A 210 1.51 0.57 -3.82
C LEU A 210 0.04 0.77 -4.24
N ILE A 211 -0.75 1.58 -3.52
CA ILE A 211 -2.22 1.69 -3.70
C ILE A 211 -2.71 2.92 -4.50
N ALA A 212 -3.77 2.72 -5.30
CA ALA A 212 -4.33 3.75 -6.17
C ALA A 212 -5.06 4.92 -5.48
N LYS A 213 -5.64 4.70 -4.29
CA LYS A 213 -6.58 5.65 -3.66
C LYS A 213 -5.91 6.95 -3.19
N HIS A 214 -4.64 6.91 -2.81
CA HIS A 214 -3.90 8.06 -2.28
C HIS A 214 -2.59 8.34 -3.04
N MET A 215 -2.07 7.37 -3.81
CA MET A 215 -0.88 7.58 -4.64
C MET A 215 -1.24 7.42 -6.14
N LYS A 216 -1.05 8.53 -6.88
CA LYS A 216 -1.09 8.53 -8.35
C LYS A 216 -0.01 7.56 -8.88
N LEU A 217 -0.23 6.97 -10.06
CA LEU A 217 0.74 6.03 -10.64
C LEU A 217 2.16 6.61 -10.69
N LYS A 218 2.32 7.88 -11.08
CA LYS A 218 3.61 8.60 -11.06
C LYS A 218 4.31 8.56 -9.70
N ALA A 219 3.57 8.72 -8.59
CA ALA A 219 4.15 8.69 -7.24
C ALA A 219 4.59 7.27 -6.83
N ASN A 220 3.87 6.23 -7.25
CA ASN A 220 4.33 4.84 -7.09
C ASN A 220 5.60 4.58 -7.94
N VAL A 221 5.64 5.08 -9.17
CA VAL A 221 6.81 4.98 -10.07
C VAL A 221 8.03 5.70 -9.48
N GLU A 222 7.85 6.89 -8.91
CA GLU A 222 8.91 7.64 -8.22
C GLU A 222 9.38 6.93 -6.94
N HIS A 223 8.45 6.39 -6.14
CA HIS A 223 8.79 5.60 -4.96
C HIS A 223 9.61 4.34 -5.31
N MET A 224 9.20 3.57 -6.33
CA MET A 224 9.91 2.38 -6.81
C MET A 224 11.29 2.69 -7.42
N LYS A 225 11.50 3.91 -7.94
CA LYS A 225 12.80 4.35 -8.47
C LYS A 225 13.77 4.81 -7.38
N ASN A 226 13.24 5.44 -6.33
CA ASN A 226 14.04 6.05 -5.27
C ASN A 226 14.36 5.09 -4.12
N ASN A 227 13.58 4.01 -3.94
CA ASN A 227 13.72 3.06 -2.84
C ASN A 227 14.02 1.65 -3.36
N ARG A 228 14.76 0.86 -2.58
CA ARG A 228 14.95 -0.57 -2.86
C ARG A 228 13.80 -1.35 -2.25
N VAL A 229 12.95 -1.93 -3.09
CA VAL A 229 11.72 -2.62 -2.68
C VAL A 229 11.91 -4.12 -2.87
N GLY A 230 11.78 -4.89 -1.79
CA GLY A 230 11.89 -6.36 -1.81
C GLY A 230 10.52 -7.03 -1.89
N ILE A 231 9.56 -6.48 -1.14
CA ILE A 231 8.17 -6.93 -1.13
C ILE A 231 7.29 -5.81 -1.67
N ALA A 232 6.56 -6.06 -2.76
CA ALA A 232 5.59 -5.11 -3.33
C ALA A 232 4.17 -5.62 -3.11
N ILE A 233 3.34 -4.88 -2.37
CA ILE A 233 1.95 -5.25 -2.05
C ILE A 233 0.95 -4.25 -2.63
N SER A 234 -0.03 -4.76 -3.38
CA SER A 234 -1.01 -3.96 -4.13
C SER A 234 -2.24 -4.77 -4.56
N THR A 235 -3.06 -4.21 -5.44
CA THR A 235 -4.14 -4.91 -6.17
C THR A 235 -3.67 -5.30 -7.58
N PRO A 236 -4.29 -6.30 -8.25
CA PRO A 236 -3.78 -6.86 -9.52
C PRO A 236 -3.55 -5.80 -10.60
N MET A 237 -4.52 -4.90 -10.80
CA MET A 237 -4.44 -3.85 -11.81
C MET A 237 -3.29 -2.87 -11.55
N ARG A 238 -3.07 -2.46 -10.29
CA ARG A 238 -1.97 -1.51 -9.98
C ARG A 238 -0.59 -2.17 -10.00
N LEU A 239 -0.48 -3.50 -9.87
CA LEU A 239 0.77 -4.19 -10.23
C LEU A 239 1.01 -4.13 -11.74
N ARG A 240 -0.01 -4.39 -12.57
CA ARG A 240 0.10 -4.25 -14.03
C ARG A 240 0.48 -2.84 -14.47
N ASP A 241 -0.22 -1.81 -13.98
CA ASP A 241 0.12 -0.38 -14.18
C ASP A 241 1.63 -0.10 -13.99
N LEU A 242 2.26 -0.75 -13.01
CA LEU A 242 3.65 -0.54 -12.61
C LEU A 242 4.65 -1.35 -13.42
N VAL A 243 4.30 -2.56 -13.87
CA VAL A 243 5.09 -3.32 -14.85
C VAL A 243 5.06 -2.59 -16.19
N ASP A 244 3.89 -2.16 -16.64
CA ASP A 244 3.69 -1.48 -17.92
C ASP A 244 4.32 -0.07 -17.95
N ALA A 245 4.43 0.59 -16.78
CA ALA A 245 5.22 1.81 -16.60
C ALA A 245 6.74 1.58 -16.41
N GLY A 246 7.22 0.33 -16.51
CA GLY A 246 8.63 -0.04 -16.35
C GLY A 246 9.21 0.21 -14.96
N ALA A 247 8.36 0.33 -13.94
CA ALA A 247 8.76 0.66 -12.56
C ALA A 247 8.79 -0.56 -11.63
N LEU A 248 8.10 -1.65 -11.99
CA LEU A 248 8.17 -2.94 -11.31
C LEU A 248 8.71 -3.97 -12.30
N LYS A 249 9.96 -4.40 -12.09
CA LYS A 249 10.62 -5.44 -12.88
C LYS A 249 10.24 -6.82 -12.37
N LEU A 250 9.83 -7.71 -13.27
CA LEU A 250 9.49 -9.10 -12.96
C LEU A 250 10.72 -10.04 -12.94
N GLU A 251 11.85 -9.58 -13.48
CA GLU A 251 13.13 -10.31 -13.61
C GLU A 251 13.59 -10.98 -12.30
N HIS A 252 13.52 -10.27 -11.17
CA HIS A 252 14.00 -10.74 -9.86
C HIS A 252 12.89 -11.32 -8.97
N VAL A 253 11.63 -11.34 -9.43
CA VAL A 253 10.53 -11.95 -8.67
C VAL A 253 10.82 -13.45 -8.49
N LYS A 254 10.70 -13.94 -7.26
CA LYS A 254 10.82 -15.36 -6.90
C LYS A 254 9.47 -15.90 -6.40
N ARG A 255 8.65 -15.05 -5.78
CA ARG A 255 7.43 -15.41 -5.07
C ARG A 255 6.27 -14.48 -5.43
N ILE A 256 5.08 -15.03 -5.64
CA ILE A 256 3.84 -14.28 -5.86
C ILE A 256 2.76 -14.86 -4.95
N VAL A 257 2.35 -14.09 -3.93
CA VAL A 257 1.30 -14.49 -2.99
C VAL A 257 -0.03 -13.84 -3.39
N VAL A 258 -1.07 -14.65 -3.54
CA VAL A 258 -2.43 -14.22 -3.84
C VAL A 258 -3.28 -14.33 -2.59
N ASP A 259 -3.74 -13.20 -2.06
CA ASP A 259 -4.67 -13.08 -0.92
C ASP A 259 -6.07 -13.57 -1.34
N GLY A 260 -6.25 -14.88 -1.26
CA GLY A 260 -7.33 -15.66 -1.82
C GLY A 260 -8.31 -16.22 -0.78
N SER A 261 -7.86 -16.48 0.45
CA SER A 261 -8.76 -16.89 1.54
C SER A 261 -9.60 -15.74 2.07
N TYR A 262 -9.13 -14.49 1.95
CA TYR A 262 -9.85 -13.31 2.40
C TYR A 262 -11.17 -13.10 1.62
N LYS A 263 -12.27 -12.95 2.36
CA LYS A 263 -13.58 -12.55 1.84
C LYS A 263 -13.84 -11.07 2.14
N ASP A 264 -14.28 -10.32 1.13
CA ASP A 264 -14.66 -8.91 1.27
C ASP A 264 -15.97 -8.73 2.08
N GLU A 265 -16.39 -7.48 2.30
CA GLU A 265 -17.64 -7.14 3.01
C GLU A 265 -18.90 -7.73 2.33
N LYS A 266 -18.81 -8.20 1.09
CA LYS A 266 -19.86 -8.87 0.30
C LYS A 266 -19.64 -10.39 0.21
N LYS A 267 -18.73 -10.94 1.02
CA LYS A 267 -18.32 -12.35 1.09
C LYS A 267 -17.61 -12.88 -0.17
N ARG A 268 -17.09 -11.99 -1.03
CA ARG A 268 -16.41 -12.34 -2.30
C ARG A 268 -14.90 -12.51 -2.10
N ARG A 269 -14.32 -13.52 -2.74
CA ARG A 269 -12.86 -13.75 -2.85
C ARG A 269 -12.29 -13.12 -4.12
N ILE A 270 -10.96 -12.93 -4.18
CA ILE A 270 -10.28 -12.31 -5.33
C ILE A 270 -10.55 -13.02 -6.68
N PHE A 271 -10.84 -14.33 -6.64
CA PHE A 271 -11.15 -15.17 -7.80
C PHE A 271 -12.56 -14.97 -8.39
N GLU A 272 -13.48 -14.45 -7.59
CA GLU A 272 -14.91 -14.34 -7.94
C GLU A 272 -15.25 -12.99 -8.60
N MET A 273 -14.35 -12.01 -8.46
CA MET A 273 -14.50 -10.64 -8.92
C MET A 273 -13.81 -10.45 -10.27
N ASN A 274 -14.58 -10.31 -11.36
CA ASN A 274 -14.08 -10.13 -12.73
C ASN A 274 -13.03 -8.99 -12.79
N GLU A 275 -13.30 -7.90 -12.06
CA GLU A 275 -12.51 -6.68 -11.97
C GLU A 275 -11.13 -6.86 -11.28
N LEU A 276 -10.91 -7.99 -10.62
CA LEU A 276 -9.66 -8.38 -9.98
C LEU A 276 -9.04 -9.62 -10.62
N PHE A 277 -9.84 -10.65 -10.91
CA PHE A 277 -9.33 -11.93 -11.41
C PHE A 277 -8.79 -11.84 -12.84
N ARG A 278 -9.42 -11.07 -13.74
CA ARG A 278 -8.88 -10.85 -15.09
C ARG A 278 -7.46 -10.22 -15.04
N PRO A 279 -7.25 -9.03 -14.41
CA PRO A 279 -5.91 -8.46 -14.27
C PRO A 279 -4.96 -9.27 -13.37
N LEU A 280 -5.45 -10.21 -12.54
CA LEU A 280 -4.61 -11.17 -11.81
C LEU A 280 -4.03 -12.22 -12.75
N VAL A 281 -4.85 -12.92 -13.53
CA VAL A 281 -4.35 -13.95 -14.45
C VAL A 281 -3.54 -13.31 -15.58
N GLU A 282 -3.98 -12.18 -16.13
CA GLU A 282 -3.20 -11.41 -17.13
C GLU A 282 -1.84 -10.92 -16.60
N LEU A 283 -1.64 -10.84 -15.28
CA LEU A 283 -0.33 -10.58 -14.67
C LEU A 283 0.48 -11.88 -14.53
N LEU A 284 -0.11 -12.96 -13.99
CA LEU A 284 0.55 -14.24 -13.77
C LEU A 284 1.00 -14.92 -15.09
N SER A 285 0.20 -14.78 -16.15
CA SER A 285 0.45 -15.39 -17.46
C SER A 285 1.39 -14.59 -18.36
N ARG A 286 1.97 -13.47 -17.87
CA ARG A 286 3.01 -12.71 -18.60
C ARG A 286 4.19 -13.61 -18.94
N ALA A 287 4.75 -13.45 -20.14
CA ALA A 287 5.84 -14.29 -20.65
C ALA A 287 7.06 -14.33 -19.71
N GLU A 288 7.39 -13.20 -19.10
CA GLU A 288 8.49 -13.02 -18.14
C GLU A 288 8.40 -13.97 -16.94
N LEU A 289 7.17 -14.32 -16.53
CA LEU A 289 6.85 -15.25 -15.44
C LEU A 289 6.53 -16.65 -15.96
N LYS A 290 5.71 -16.76 -17.02
CA LYS A 290 5.25 -18.04 -17.59
C LYS A 290 6.41 -18.92 -18.06
N GLN A 291 7.49 -18.32 -18.60
CA GLN A 291 8.71 -19.02 -18.97
C GLN A 291 9.54 -19.57 -17.80
N ARG A 292 9.24 -19.16 -16.54
CA ARG A 292 10.01 -19.55 -15.34
C ARG A 292 9.30 -20.60 -14.47
N TYR A 293 7.99 -20.82 -14.65
CA TYR A 293 7.26 -21.83 -13.87
C TYR A 293 7.83 -23.24 -14.07
N GLY A 294 8.16 -23.92 -12.98
CA GLY A 294 8.79 -25.25 -13.01
C GLY A 294 10.21 -25.33 -13.58
N THR A 295 10.94 -24.21 -13.65
CA THR A 295 12.36 -24.15 -14.10
C THR A 295 13.36 -24.12 -12.92
N THR A 296 14.66 -24.13 -13.22
CA THR A 296 15.76 -24.13 -12.22
C THR A 296 15.86 -22.85 -11.38
N ASN A 297 15.27 -21.74 -11.82
CA ASN A 297 15.15 -20.49 -11.04
C ASN A 297 13.67 -20.05 -11.05
N PRO A 298 12.80 -20.80 -10.35
CA PRO A 298 11.36 -20.70 -10.54
C PRO A 298 10.81 -19.36 -10.06
N VAL A 299 9.63 -19.02 -10.57
CA VAL A 299 8.69 -18.17 -9.86
C VAL A 299 7.68 -19.11 -9.20
N GLU A 300 7.37 -18.88 -7.94
CA GLU A 300 6.39 -19.67 -7.19
C GLU A 300 5.15 -18.82 -6.89
N ILE A 301 3.98 -19.30 -7.32
CA ILE A 301 2.67 -18.80 -6.90
C ILE A 301 2.28 -19.50 -5.60
N MET A 302 1.80 -18.73 -4.63
CA MET A 302 1.22 -19.21 -3.38
C MET A 302 -0.16 -18.57 -3.19
N VAL A 303 -1.08 -19.27 -2.55
CA VAL A 303 -2.35 -18.70 -2.10
C VAL A 303 -2.30 -18.49 -0.59
N PHE A 304 -2.75 -17.32 -0.16
CA PHE A 304 -2.93 -16.93 1.23
C PHE A 304 -4.42 -16.74 1.52
#